data_AF-A0A183EWM4-F1
#
_entry.id   AF-A0A183EWM4-F1
#
_cell.length_a   1.000
_cell.length_b   1.000
_cell.length_c   1.000
_cell.angle_alpha   90.00
_cell.angle_beta   90.00
_cell.angle_gamma   90.00
#
_symmetry.space_group_name_H-M   'P 1'
#
loop_
_entity.id
_entity.type
_entity.pdbx_description
1 polymer ?
#
loop_
_entity_poly.entity_id
_entity_poly.type
_entity_poly.pdbx_seq_one_letter_code
_entity_poly.pdbx_strand_id
1 'polypeptide(L)'
;MRLEVSKKDGIIEDLRRTIEELKKQMIKQDRCMDACKETIRKLLIQQSTMERKQAKAKCMENCLRIGQFKPTRHREEFREVWADGWAFEEINKAQQRIANERNEIINASQNLKKRKPPGNHPRDFKRALSAGSDGMTPSTSTVSMSNSTSIGDDLFAKPELPKELTHQEYMEQEEIYRLRRVVICVLAFLCSVS
;
A
#
# COMPACT_ATOMS: atom_id res chain seq x y z
N MET A 1 -79.82 -52.38 -34.69
CA MET A 1 -80.47 -51.09 -34.36
C MET A 1 -80.46 -50.75 -32.86
N ARG A 2 -81.31 -51.30 -31.97
CA ARG A 2 -81.32 -50.88 -30.53
C ARG A 2 -79.98 -51.09 -29.79
N LEU A 3 -79.30 -52.21 -30.04
CA LEU A 3 -77.99 -52.52 -29.43
C LEU A 3 -76.87 -51.57 -29.90
N GLU A 4 -76.91 -51.11 -31.15
CA GLU A 4 -75.90 -50.19 -31.69
C GLU A 4 -76.09 -48.77 -31.16
N VAL A 5 -77.35 -48.36 -30.92
CA VAL A 5 -77.67 -47.09 -30.28
C VAL A 5 -77.14 -47.09 -28.84
N SER A 6 -77.40 -48.15 -28.07
CA SER A 6 -76.88 -48.28 -26.70
C SER A 6 -75.35 -48.25 -26.61
N LYS A 7 -74.65 -48.88 -27.57
CA LYS A 7 -73.17 -48.81 -27.64
C LYS A 7 -72.67 -47.40 -27.94
N LYS A 8 -73.33 -46.68 -28.87
CA LYS A 8 -73.00 -45.29 -29.19
C LYS A 8 -73.24 -44.37 -27.99
N ASP A 9 -74.34 -44.56 -27.26
CA ASP A 9 -74.65 -43.78 -26.05
C ASP A 9 -73.59 -44.01 -24.95
N GLY A 10 -73.11 -45.24 -24.77
CA GLY A 10 -72.00 -45.54 -23.86
C GLY A 10 -70.70 -44.82 -24.24
N ILE A 11 -70.34 -44.84 -25.53
CA ILE A 11 -69.17 -44.11 -26.04
C ILE A 11 -69.32 -42.60 -25.86
N ILE A 12 -70.51 -42.04 -26.10
CA ILE A 12 -70.79 -40.61 -25.90
C ILE A 12 -70.56 -40.24 -24.43
N GLU A 13 -71.00 -41.07 -23.49
CA GLU A 13 -70.82 -40.82 -22.06
C GLU A 13 -69.35 -40.91 -21.63
N ASP A 14 -68.60 -41.88 -22.16
CA ASP A 14 -67.15 -41.99 -21.94
C ASP A 14 -66.39 -40.78 -22.49
N LEU A 15 -66.75 -40.31 -23.69
CA LEU A 15 -66.16 -39.11 -24.29
C LEU A 15 -66.50 -37.85 -23.48
N ARG A 16 -67.73 -37.72 -22.99
CA ARG A 16 -68.13 -36.62 -22.10
C ARG A 16 -67.32 -36.62 -20.80
N ARG A 17 -67.15 -37.79 -20.17
CA ARG A 17 -66.30 -37.94 -18.97
C ARG A 17 -64.86 -37.53 -19.26
N THR A 18 -64.32 -37.91 -20.41
CA THR A 18 -62.94 -37.57 -20.82
C THR A 18 -62.80 -36.06 -21.04
N ILE A 19 -63.78 -35.41 -21.66
CA ILE A 19 -63.78 -33.95 -21.85
C ILE A 19 -63.82 -33.22 -20.50
N GLU A 20 -64.65 -33.67 -19.56
CA GLU A 20 -64.73 -33.11 -18.20
C GLU A 20 -63.38 -33.20 -17.47
N GLU A 21 -62.72 -34.36 -17.56
CA GLU A 21 -61.41 -34.60 -16.95
C GLU A 21 -60.32 -33.73 -17.59
N LEU A 22 -60.26 -33.66 -18.92
CA LEU A 22 -59.31 -32.80 -19.63
C LEU A 22 -59.50 -31.32 -19.29
N LYS A 23 -60.76 -30.86 -19.15
CA LYS A 23 -61.04 -29.49 -18.69
C LYS A 23 -60.51 -29.23 -17.28
N LYS A 24 -60.69 -30.17 -16.35
CA LYS A 24 -60.15 -30.06 -14.98
C LYS A 24 -58.62 -30.01 -14.99
N GLN A 25 -57.97 -30.84 -15.82
CA GLN A 25 -56.52 -30.84 -15.96
C GLN A 25 -56.00 -29.52 -16.54
N MET A 26 -56.68 -28.97 -17.55
CA MET A 26 -56.34 -27.68 -18.15
C MET A 26 -56.40 -26.55 -17.10
N ILE A 27 -57.49 -26.47 -16.32
CA ILE A 27 -57.64 -25.48 -15.25
C ILE A 27 -56.53 -25.63 -14.19
N LYS A 28 -56.16 -26.86 -13.84
CA LYS A 28 -55.08 -27.13 -12.88
C LYS A 28 -53.72 -26.69 -13.44
N GLN A 29 -53.45 -26.97 -14.71
CA GLN A 29 -52.21 -26.55 -15.37
C GLN A 29 -52.13 -25.03 -15.49
N ASP A 30 -53.21 -24.35 -15.90
CA ASP A 30 -53.25 -22.89 -15.99
C ASP A 30 -52.94 -22.22 -14.65
N ARG A 31 -53.55 -22.70 -13.57
CA ARG A 31 -53.27 -22.20 -12.21
C ARG A 31 -51.81 -22.40 -11.80
N CYS A 32 -51.24 -23.56 -12.12
CA CYS A 32 -49.83 -23.85 -11.83
C CYS A 32 -48.91 -22.93 -12.65
N MET A 33 -49.21 -22.77 -13.93
CA MET A 33 -48.45 -21.91 -14.84
C MET A 33 -48.48 -20.45 -14.38
N ASP A 34 -49.63 -19.95 -13.93
CA ASP A 34 -49.75 -18.58 -13.43
C ASP A 34 -48.97 -18.37 -12.13
N ALA A 35 -48.97 -19.35 -11.22
CA ALA A 35 -48.13 -19.31 -10.01
C ALA A 35 -46.64 -19.32 -10.34
N CYS A 36 -46.21 -20.12 -11.33
CA CYS A 36 -44.83 -20.14 -11.80
C CYS A 36 -44.43 -18.79 -12.43
N LYS A 37 -45.26 -18.21 -13.29
CA LYS A 37 -45.03 -16.89 -13.90
C LYS A 37 -44.88 -15.80 -12.85
N GLU A 38 -45.73 -15.81 -11.83
CA GLU A 38 -45.66 -14.83 -10.73
C GLU A 38 -44.37 -15.00 -9.91
N THR A 39 -43.98 -16.23 -9.64
CA THR A 39 -42.71 -16.53 -8.94
C THR A 39 -41.51 -16.02 -9.74
N ILE A 40 -41.47 -16.31 -11.04
CA ILE A 40 -40.42 -15.83 -11.94
C ILE A 40 -40.37 -14.29 -11.95
N ARG A 41 -41.52 -13.63 -12.08
CA ARG A 41 -41.61 -12.16 -12.03
C ARG A 41 -41.02 -11.60 -10.73
N LYS A 42 -41.37 -12.18 -9.58
CA LYS A 42 -40.83 -11.75 -8.28
C LYS A 42 -39.32 -11.92 -8.21
N LEU A 43 -38.80 -13.07 -8.65
CA LEU A 43 -37.36 -13.35 -8.64
C LEU A 43 -36.59 -12.38 -9.54
N LEU A 44 -37.10 -12.08 -10.74
CA LEU A 44 -36.48 -11.11 -11.65
C LEU A 44 -36.44 -9.69 -11.06
N ILE A 45 -37.53 -9.25 -10.42
CA ILE A 45 -37.59 -7.94 -9.76
C ILE A 45 -36.61 -7.89 -8.57
N GLN A 46 -36.54 -8.97 -7.78
CA GLN A 46 -35.62 -9.08 -6.67
C GLN A 46 -34.16 -9.00 -7.16
N GLN A 47 -33.81 -9.79 -8.18
CA GLN A 47 -32.48 -9.80 -8.78
C GLN A 47 -32.08 -8.41 -9.29
N SER A 48 -32.92 -7.78 -10.12
CA SER A 48 -32.69 -6.42 -10.64
C SER A 48 -32.52 -5.38 -9.51
N THR A 49 -33.30 -5.52 -8.44
CA THR A 49 -33.21 -4.63 -7.29
C THR A 49 -31.92 -4.83 -6.50
N MET A 50 -31.48 -6.07 -6.33
CA MET A 50 -30.20 -6.40 -5.69
C MET A 50 -29.02 -5.86 -6.50
N GLU A 51 -29.02 -6.09 -7.81
CA GLU A 51 -27.97 -5.60 -8.72
C GLU A 51 -27.88 -4.07 -8.69
N ARG A 52 -29.02 -3.37 -8.75
CA ARG A 52 -29.06 -1.90 -8.63
C ARG A 52 -28.50 -1.40 -7.30
N LYS A 53 -28.80 -2.10 -6.19
CA LYS A 53 -28.26 -1.76 -4.86
C LYS A 53 -26.74 -1.97 -4.82
N GLN A 54 -26.26 -3.09 -5.34
CA GLN A 54 -24.83 -3.41 -5.37
C GLN A 54 -24.05 -2.42 -6.24
N ALA A 55 -24.59 -2.06 -7.41
CA ALA A 55 -24.00 -1.05 -8.28
C ALA A 55 -23.91 0.32 -7.60
N LYS A 56 -24.99 0.74 -6.89
CA LYS A 56 -24.99 1.99 -6.12
C LYS A 56 -23.95 1.96 -4.99
N ALA A 57 -23.84 0.86 -4.26
CA ALA A 57 -22.86 0.70 -3.19
C ALA A 57 -21.43 0.80 -3.73
N LYS A 58 -21.12 0.08 -4.82
CA LYS A 58 -19.82 0.14 -5.49
C LYS A 58 -19.49 1.53 -6.01
N CYS A 59 -20.46 2.23 -6.59
CA CYS A 59 -20.27 3.60 -7.05
C CYS A 59 -19.96 4.55 -5.87
N MET A 60 -20.73 4.45 -4.78
CA MET A 60 -20.49 5.24 -3.57
C MET A 60 -19.09 4.99 -2.99
N GLU A 61 -18.69 3.72 -2.87
CA GLU A 61 -17.36 3.34 -2.38
C GLU A 61 -16.24 3.92 -3.27
N ASN A 62 -16.39 3.80 -4.60
CA ASN A 62 -15.44 4.38 -5.54
C ASN A 62 -15.36 5.91 -5.44
N CYS A 63 -16.50 6.59 -5.28
CA CYS A 63 -16.52 8.05 -5.07
C CYS A 63 -15.78 8.45 -3.79
N LEU A 64 -15.94 7.69 -2.69
CA LEU A 64 -15.23 7.96 -1.44
C LEU A 64 -13.72 7.65 -1.54
N ARG A 65 -13.35 6.66 -2.35
CA ARG A 65 -11.95 6.25 -2.54
C ARG A 65 -11.18 7.22 -3.43
N ILE A 66 -11.71 7.52 -4.60
CA ILE A 66 -11.02 8.32 -5.64
C ILE A 66 -11.26 9.81 -5.41
N GLY A 67 -12.48 10.19 -5.05
CA GLY A 67 -12.93 11.58 -4.99
C GLY A 67 -14.05 11.86 -5.99
N GLN A 68 -14.54 13.10 -5.98
CA GLN A 68 -15.59 13.57 -6.88
C GLN A 68 -15.56 15.10 -7.05
N PHE A 69 -16.03 15.61 -8.19
CA PHE A 69 -16.29 17.04 -8.34
C PHE A 69 -17.51 17.45 -7.52
N LYS A 70 -17.34 18.48 -6.68
CA LYS A 70 -18.41 19.10 -5.89
C LYS A 70 -18.61 20.55 -6.35
N PRO A 71 -19.84 20.94 -6.70
CA PRO A 71 -20.14 22.33 -6.98
C PRO A 71 -19.96 23.15 -5.71
N THR A 72 -19.03 24.10 -5.74
CA THR A 72 -18.71 24.99 -4.62
C THR A 72 -18.99 26.41 -5.03
N ARG A 73 -19.84 27.10 -4.25
CA ARG A 73 -20.22 28.48 -4.53
C ARG A 73 -19.00 29.39 -4.40
N HIS A 74 -18.69 30.10 -5.47
CA HIS A 74 -17.66 31.13 -5.51
C HIS A 74 -18.30 32.45 -5.95
N ARG A 75 -18.64 33.30 -4.97
CA ARG A 75 -19.33 34.58 -5.17
C ARG A 75 -20.72 34.41 -5.80
N GLU A 76 -20.87 34.82 -7.06
CA GLU A 76 -22.11 34.81 -7.85
C GLU A 76 -22.22 33.59 -8.76
N GLU A 77 -21.18 32.77 -8.86
CA GLU A 77 -21.12 31.59 -9.74
C GLU A 77 -20.81 30.31 -8.94
N PHE A 78 -21.18 29.16 -9.49
CA PHE A 78 -20.76 27.85 -9.00
C PHE A 78 -19.56 27.36 -9.80
N ARG A 79 -18.48 26.98 -9.11
CA ARG A 79 -17.36 26.26 -9.73
C ARG A 79 -17.36 24.82 -9.30
N GLU A 80 -17.00 23.93 -10.20
CA GLU A 80 -16.71 22.55 -9.87
C GLU A 80 -15.33 22.48 -9.21
N VAL A 81 -15.29 22.01 -7.96
CA VAL A 81 -14.05 21.82 -7.22
C VAL A 81 -13.89 20.32 -6.99
N TRP A 82 -12.73 19.78 -7.33
CA TRP A 82 -12.41 18.39 -7.04
C TRP A 82 -12.28 18.20 -5.53
N ALA A 83 -13.01 17.24 -4.98
CA ALA A 83 -12.88 16.81 -3.59
C ALA A 83 -12.25 15.41 -3.58
N ASP A 84 -11.01 15.33 -3.11
CA ASP A 84 -10.24 14.09 -3.06
C ASP A 84 -10.87 13.04 -2.13
N GLY A 85 -10.67 11.77 -2.50
CA GLY A 85 -10.95 10.62 -1.63
C GLY A 85 -9.72 10.19 -0.83
N TRP A 86 -9.89 9.15 0.00
CA TRP A 86 -8.82 8.66 0.88
C TRP A 86 -7.64 8.03 0.13
N ALA A 87 -7.82 7.55 -1.11
CA ALA A 87 -6.71 6.95 -1.86
C ALA A 87 -5.63 7.99 -2.19
N PHE A 88 -6.03 9.23 -2.45
CA PHE A 88 -5.09 10.32 -2.70
C PHE A 88 -4.30 10.67 -1.43
N GLU A 89 -4.94 10.64 -0.27
CA GLU A 89 -4.27 10.84 1.03
C GLU A 89 -3.25 9.73 1.32
N GLU A 90 -3.57 8.47 1.00
CA GLU A 90 -2.63 7.35 1.14
C GLU A 90 -1.40 7.51 0.24
N ILE A 91 -1.61 7.86 -1.04
CA ILE A 91 -0.54 8.13 -1.99
C ILE A 91 0.32 9.29 -1.49
N ASN A 92 -0.29 10.41 -1.09
CA ASN A 92 0.43 11.57 -0.60
C ASN A 92 1.26 11.23 0.66
N LYS A 93 0.69 10.44 1.58
CA LYS A 93 1.41 9.96 2.77
C LYS A 93 2.57 9.03 2.39
N ALA A 94 2.41 8.18 1.37
CA ALA A 94 3.48 7.33 0.88
C ALA A 94 4.61 8.15 0.24
N GLN A 95 4.27 9.12 -0.61
CA GLN A 95 5.22 10.05 -1.20
C GLN A 95 5.98 10.84 -0.13
N GLN A 96 5.30 11.32 0.91
CA GLN A 96 5.93 12.01 2.03
C GLN A 96 6.90 11.10 2.80
N ARG A 97 6.55 9.83 3.05
CA ARG A 97 7.47 8.87 3.67
C ARG A 97 8.73 8.65 2.84
N ILE A 98 8.58 8.47 1.53
CA ILE A 98 9.70 8.31 0.59
C ILE A 98 10.59 9.56 0.60
N ALA A 99 9.99 10.76 0.61
CA ALA A 99 10.73 12.02 0.68
C ALA A 99 11.52 12.16 1.98
N ASN A 100 10.92 11.79 3.11
CA ASN A 100 11.60 11.81 4.42
C ASN A 100 12.79 10.83 4.44
N GLU A 101 12.59 9.58 4.01
CA GLU A 101 13.65 8.57 3.97
C GLU A 101 14.79 8.98 3.03
N ARG A 102 14.46 9.61 1.89
CA ARG A 102 15.44 10.19 0.97
C ARG A 102 16.30 11.24 1.67
N ASN A 103 15.68 12.14 2.43
CA ASN A 103 16.39 13.19 3.17
C ASN A 103 17.26 12.59 4.28
N GLU A 104 16.77 11.57 4.99
CA GLU A 104 17.53 10.85 6.01
C GLU A 104 18.80 10.20 5.42
N ILE A 105 18.71 9.53 4.27
CA ILE A 105 19.89 8.94 3.62
C ILE A 105 20.87 10.03 3.15
N ILE A 106 20.38 11.15 2.63
CA ILE A 106 21.26 12.26 2.22
C ILE A 106 22.01 12.79 3.44
N ASN A 107 21.32 13.04 4.55
CA ASN A 107 21.93 13.51 5.79
C ASN A 107 22.92 12.49 6.38
N ALA A 108 22.54 11.21 6.40
CA ALA A 108 23.39 10.13 6.89
C ALA A 108 24.64 9.94 6.02
N SER A 109 24.50 10.00 4.69
CA SER A 109 25.63 9.95 3.75
C SER A 109 26.57 11.15 3.92
N GLN A 110 26.04 12.35 4.15
CA GLN A 110 26.86 13.53 4.44
C GLN A 110 27.60 13.39 5.78
N ASN A 111 26.94 12.87 6.82
CA ASN A 111 27.59 12.61 8.11
C ASN A 111 28.64 11.51 8.04
N LEU A 112 28.41 10.47 7.22
CA LEU A 112 29.38 9.41 6.98
C LEU A 112 30.66 9.98 6.34
N LYS A 113 30.53 10.81 5.29
CA LYS A 113 31.69 11.47 4.65
C LYS A 113 32.55 12.29 5.62
N LYS A 114 31.94 12.90 6.64
CA LYS A 114 32.67 13.63 7.69
C LYS A 114 33.42 12.72 8.66
N ARG A 115 32.99 11.46 8.79
CA ARG A 115 33.58 10.42 9.65
C ARG A 115 34.50 9.48 8.90
N LYS A 116 34.87 9.81 7.66
CA LYS A 116 35.77 8.98 6.83
C LYS A 116 37.06 8.72 7.62
N PRO A 117 37.40 7.46 7.92
CA PRO A 117 38.62 7.14 8.63
C PRO A 117 39.83 7.63 7.82
N PRO A 118 40.87 8.21 8.44
CA PRO A 118 42.12 8.49 7.77
C PRO A 118 42.80 7.16 7.40
N GLY A 119 42.39 6.55 6.29
CA GLY A 119 42.96 5.32 5.77
C GLY A 119 44.26 5.61 5.02
N ASN A 120 45.38 5.13 5.58
CA ASN A 120 46.68 4.85 4.95
C ASN A 120 46.88 5.43 3.53
N HIS A 121 47.33 6.68 3.46
CA HIS A 121 48.03 7.14 2.28
C HIS A 121 49.42 6.45 2.27
N PRO A 122 49.79 5.67 1.24
CA PRO A 122 51.20 5.34 1.05
C PRO A 122 51.91 6.66 0.76
N ARG A 123 52.71 7.12 1.72
CA ARG A 123 53.75 8.16 1.63
C ARG A 123 53.62 9.14 0.46
N ASP A 124 52.92 10.25 0.69
CA ASP A 124 53.23 11.52 0.01
C ASP A 124 53.43 12.66 1.03
N PHE A 125 54.18 12.38 2.10
CA PHE A 125 54.99 13.40 2.78
C PHE A 125 56.39 13.40 2.19
N LYS A 126 56.51 13.75 0.91
CA LYS A 126 57.80 14.13 0.32
C LYS A 126 57.62 15.36 -0.56
N ARG A 127 57.57 16.52 0.10
CA ARG A 127 58.05 17.80 -0.43
C ARG A 127 58.08 18.85 0.68
N ALA A 128 59.13 18.82 1.49
CA ALA A 128 59.73 20.02 2.07
C ALA A 128 61.23 19.74 2.19
N LEU A 129 61.96 20.26 1.22
CA LEU A 129 63.41 20.22 1.16
C LEU A 129 63.99 21.13 2.26
N SER A 130 64.93 20.56 3.01
CA SER A 130 66.21 21.13 3.43
C SER A 130 66.42 22.65 3.33
N ALA A 131 66.46 23.30 4.48
CA ALA A 131 67.38 24.34 4.92
C ALA A 131 67.36 24.24 6.46
N GLY A 132 68.41 24.06 7.25
CA GLY A 132 69.76 24.60 7.20
C GLY A 132 70.07 25.04 8.64
N SER A 133 71.01 24.33 9.28
CA SER A 133 71.80 24.64 10.49
C SER A 133 71.17 24.82 11.90
N ASP A 134 71.86 24.14 12.83
CA ASP A 134 72.17 24.46 14.23
C ASP A 134 71.13 24.34 15.37
N GLY A 135 71.54 23.58 16.40
CA GLY A 135 71.27 23.97 17.79
C GLY A 135 70.75 22.90 18.76
N MET A 136 71.67 22.08 19.27
CA MET A 136 71.77 21.58 20.67
C MET A 136 70.61 20.81 21.35
N THR A 137 70.95 19.60 21.81
CA THR A 137 70.23 18.76 22.79
C THR A 137 70.41 19.30 24.23
N PRO A 138 69.62 18.85 25.25
CA PRO A 138 70.00 17.62 25.94
C PRO A 138 68.83 16.74 26.42
N SER A 139 69.18 15.48 26.60
CA SER A 139 68.40 14.32 27.04
C SER A 139 67.97 14.38 28.52
N THR A 140 66.88 13.70 28.86
CA THR A 140 66.79 12.81 30.04
C THR A 140 65.67 11.79 29.85
N SER A 141 66.00 10.57 30.23
CA SER A 141 65.43 9.26 29.96
C SER A 141 64.25 8.86 30.86
N THR A 142 63.38 7.97 30.32
CA THR A 142 62.74 6.78 30.97
C THR A 142 62.09 6.95 32.36
N VAL A 143 60.89 6.49 32.70
CA VAL A 143 60.36 5.11 32.61
C VAL A 143 58.86 5.12 32.98
N SER A 144 58.19 4.08 32.49
CA SER A 144 56.90 3.48 32.84
C SER A 144 56.35 3.55 34.29
N MET A 145 55.02 3.74 34.32
CA MET A 145 53.99 3.08 35.14
C MET A 145 54.10 3.07 36.68
N SER A 146 53.13 3.73 37.31
CA SER A 146 52.57 3.28 38.58
C SER A 146 51.06 3.53 38.64
N ASN A 147 50.32 2.43 38.70
CA ASN A 147 48.93 2.34 39.07
C ASN A 147 48.82 2.52 40.59
N SER A 148 48.09 3.52 41.07
CA SER A 148 47.66 3.57 42.48
C SER A 148 46.29 4.21 42.61
N THR A 149 45.42 3.41 43.21
CA THR A 149 44.03 3.60 43.57
C THR A 149 43.82 4.78 44.54
N SER A 150 42.73 5.53 44.35
CA SER A 150 41.69 5.86 45.35
C SER A 150 41.17 7.32 45.30
N ILE A 151 39.83 7.38 45.11
CA ILE A 151 38.86 8.30 45.73
C ILE A 151 38.95 9.79 45.38
N GLY A 152 37.88 10.28 44.74
CA GLY A 152 37.50 11.70 44.77
C GLY A 152 36.84 12.19 43.48
N ASP A 153 35.52 12.30 43.54
CA ASP A 153 34.62 13.23 42.83
C ASP A 153 34.87 13.64 41.36
N ASP A 154 33.80 13.40 40.58
CA ASP A 154 33.27 14.26 39.53
C ASP A 154 34.24 15.27 38.92
N LEU A 155 34.68 15.00 37.69
CA LEU A 155 34.65 16.03 36.65
C LEU A 155 34.74 15.37 35.28
N PHE A 156 33.67 15.54 34.51
CA PHE A 156 33.61 15.30 33.08
C PHE A 156 33.65 13.81 32.66
N ALA A 157 32.47 13.18 32.64
CA ALA A 157 32.22 12.08 31.72
C ALA A 157 32.58 12.58 30.30
N LYS A 158 33.82 12.27 29.87
CA LYS A 158 34.33 12.56 28.54
C LYS A 158 33.25 12.06 27.56
N PRO A 159 32.69 12.93 26.70
CA PRO A 159 31.74 12.50 25.69
C PRO A 159 32.33 11.27 25.01
N GLU A 160 31.58 10.15 25.04
CA GLU A 160 32.00 8.89 24.47
C GLU A 160 32.56 9.19 23.08
N LEU A 161 33.89 9.00 22.91
CA LEU A 161 34.60 9.32 21.69
C LEU A 161 33.79 8.75 20.52
N PRO A 162 33.44 9.55 19.50
CA PRO A 162 32.67 9.04 18.38
C PRO A 162 33.34 7.77 17.90
N LYS A 163 32.65 6.62 17.97
CA LYS A 163 33.18 5.32 17.53
C LYS A 163 33.94 5.55 16.23
N GLU A 164 35.28 5.47 16.30
CA GLU A 164 36.10 5.57 15.11
C GLU A 164 35.75 4.35 14.30
N LEU A 165 34.90 4.59 13.30
CA LEU A 165 34.36 3.54 12.45
C LEU A 165 35.55 2.87 11.77
N THR A 166 35.68 1.54 11.87
CA THR A 166 36.78 0.86 11.20
C THR A 166 36.66 1.10 9.69
N HIS A 167 37.78 1.05 8.96
CA HIS A 167 37.76 1.25 7.51
C HIS A 167 36.78 0.30 6.80
N GLN A 168 36.69 -0.95 7.28
CA GLN A 168 35.76 -1.95 6.79
C GLN A 168 34.29 -1.54 7.04
N GLU A 169 33.95 -1.13 8.26
CA GLU A 169 32.60 -0.69 8.62
C GLU A 169 32.16 0.57 7.85
N TYR A 170 33.11 1.46 7.52
CA TYR A 170 32.83 2.64 6.68
C TYR A 170 32.41 2.24 5.26
N MET A 171 33.12 1.29 4.65
CA MET A 171 32.79 0.77 3.32
C MET A 171 31.42 0.07 3.31
N GLU A 172 31.11 -0.69 4.36
CA GLU A 172 29.80 -1.33 4.54
C GLU A 172 28.68 -0.29 4.68
N GLN A 173 28.89 0.79 5.42
CA GLN A 173 27.89 1.86 5.53
C GLN A 173 27.68 2.62 4.21
N GLU A 174 28.72 2.81 3.40
CA GLU A 174 28.57 3.37 2.04
C GLU A 174 27.75 2.46 1.13
N GLU A 175 27.98 1.14 1.18
CA GLU A 175 27.18 0.14 0.47
C GLU A 175 25.71 0.19 0.89
N ILE A 176 25.44 0.19 2.19
CA ILE A 176 24.07 0.26 2.73
C ILE A 176 23.34 1.51 2.23
N TYR A 177 23.97 2.69 2.31
CA TYR A 177 23.32 3.92 1.86
C TYR A 177 23.12 3.96 0.33
N ARG A 178 24.03 3.35 -0.44
CA ARG A 178 23.84 3.22 -1.89
C ARG A 178 22.68 2.30 -2.22
N LEU A 179 22.59 1.13 -1.58
CA LEU A 179 21.50 0.18 -1.77
C LEU A 179 20.16 0.81 -1.38
N ARG A 180 20.08 1.48 -0.23
CA ARG A 180 18.86 2.18 0.19
C ARG A 180 18.46 3.30 -0.78
N ARG A 181 19.42 4.03 -1.36
CA ARG A 181 19.13 5.00 -2.43
C ARG A 181 18.51 4.35 -3.65
N VAL A 182 19.02 3.20 -4.10
CA VAL A 182 18.46 2.45 -5.22
C VAL A 182 17.03 2.02 -4.91
N VAL A 183 16.79 1.45 -3.72
CA VAL A 183 15.46 1.04 -3.27
C VAL A 183 14.49 2.23 -3.25
N ILE A 184 14.88 3.37 -2.68
CA ILE A 184 14.06 4.58 -2.68
C ILE A 184 13.74 5.08 -4.09
N CYS A 185 14.71 5.05 -5.00
CA CYS A 185 14.48 5.45 -6.39
C CYS A 185 13.43 4.54 -7.06
N VAL A 186 13.51 3.23 -6.82
CA VAL A 186 12.52 2.26 -7.33
C VAL A 186 11.14 2.50 -6.70
N LEU A 187 11.07 2.69 -5.38
CA LEU A 187 9.80 2.97 -4.68
C LEU A 187 9.17 4.29 -5.13
N ALA A 188 9.97 5.34 -5.34
CA ALA A 188 9.49 6.62 -5.85
C ALA A 188 8.93 6.50 -7.27
N PHE A 189 9.60 5.71 -8.13
CA PHE A 189 9.11 5.43 -9.48
C PHE A 189 7.78 4.68 -9.44
N LEU A 190 7.68 3.60 -8.66
CA LEU A 190 6.43 2.84 -8.51
C LEU A 190 5.28 3.69 -7.97
N CYS A 191 5.55 4.58 -7.01
CA CYS A 191 4.56 5.49 -6.43
C CYS A 191 4.14 6.62 -7.39
N SER A 192 4.89 6.89 -8.45
CA SER A 192 4.55 7.89 -9.47
C SER A 192 3.76 7.31 -10.64
N VAL A 193 3.83 6.00 -10.84
CA VAL A 193 3.16 5.27 -11.93
C VAL A 193 1.83 4.63 -11.45
N SER A 194 1.59 4.58 -10.14
CA SER A 194 0.35 4.07 -9.51
C SER A 194 -0.63 5.20 -9.21
#